data_AF-A0A836V523-F1
#
_entry.id   AF-A0A836V523-F1
#
_cell.length_a   1.000
_cell.length_b   1.000
_cell.length_c   1.000
_cell.angle_alpha   90.00
_cell.angle_beta   90.00
_cell.angle_gamma   90.00
#
_symmetry.space_group_name_H-M   'P 1'
#
loop_
_entity.id
_entity.type
_entity.pdbx_description
1 polymer ?
#
loop_
_entity_poly.entity_id
_entity_poly.type
_entity_poly.pdbx_seq_one_letter_code
_entity_poly.pdbx_strand_id
1 'polypeptide(L)'
;MYSAKNEGGSQPLPDAGKYIKIGIVALIVIIAFALVGSQAVTLFMNVEEFADLFITPLYFALVSSIILSVIALIRVNIVKRHSILWYSLSTAIGFINRNPTSAVSETITSFHDYKLSVPHFVIWQFTKVVLFGAFFANIMFGFAAMYVIDGNSLGIENIPEIFSLPFVTPPTDYSYATEKVIPMIPALLILVPSILGVIGLRLLLFVGLHHIFKVATSYIHDAAQGKPKWLNYTSSLEAIVGIGIIWSAFNMFFGENIDYNTKYAIGGTFVVGFALIAFSIFDRIRSRILTHMLKRDVYIRIFTIIAIAVVVGIAMSVNTSIADAKKIEYLGPYTAQQIGVNQYLAELDQITEHIHDPSIKSISPNQIDQYIEDNADVLDGIRVWDWEAAFAKLKPEIGLIPYVNFEDNDILRFDDKLYWTASMAPILPSSVSLENQWYNEHLVYTHVPNGFLTDGKIVDSSELFEQRQIYYGEGGLLDQTWSGYPTDRGSTTAELNGASYDGMGGLEIAPPISWLFEPNFMISFPGTPIHVMRYKDVNDRMETLYPYFLYDLFGKELDSLPVTDGKNTYWLVPLIIGFDSRDVPWSAGNPYLRLVGYGLVDTYDGNIQLIKHGDDFF
;
A
#
# COMPACT_ATOMS: atom_id res chain seq x y z
N MET A 1 -48.38 59.93 -33.87
CA MET A 1 -49.40 58.92 -34.24
C MET A 1 -48.99 57.62 -33.58
N TYR A 2 -49.57 57.30 -32.41
CA TYR A 2 -50.64 56.29 -32.22
C TYR A 2 -50.17 54.87 -32.62
N SER A 3 -50.25 53.81 -31.80
CA SER A 3 -51.25 53.47 -30.78
C SER A 3 -50.72 52.44 -29.77
N ALA A 4 -51.40 52.37 -28.63
CA ALA A 4 -51.17 51.53 -27.45
C ALA A 4 -51.76 50.10 -27.56
N LYS A 5 -51.49 49.34 -26.48
CA LYS A 5 -52.27 48.24 -25.85
C LYS A 5 -51.95 46.78 -26.26
N ASN A 6 -51.37 46.00 -25.33
CA ASN A 6 -52.16 45.27 -24.32
C ASN A 6 -51.27 44.62 -23.25
N GLU A 7 -51.61 44.88 -21.99
CA GLU A 7 -51.24 44.07 -20.83
C GLU A 7 -51.98 42.73 -20.88
N GLY A 8 -51.31 41.64 -20.49
CA GLY A 8 -51.93 40.33 -20.40
C GLY A 8 -50.96 39.24 -19.95
N GLY A 9 -50.78 39.11 -18.63
CA GLY A 9 -50.44 37.86 -17.93
C GLY A 9 -49.13 37.17 -18.29
N SER A 10 -48.05 37.50 -17.56
CA SER A 10 -46.95 36.55 -17.34
C SER A 10 -46.90 36.21 -15.85
N GLN A 11 -47.43 35.04 -15.49
CA GLN A 11 -46.95 34.36 -14.29
C GLN A 11 -45.42 34.26 -14.40
N PRO A 12 -44.65 34.48 -13.32
CA PRO A 12 -43.22 34.24 -13.38
C PRO A 12 -43.02 32.78 -13.80
N LEU A 13 -42.22 32.54 -14.86
CA LEU A 13 -41.86 31.20 -15.28
C LEU A 13 -41.40 30.42 -14.04
N PRO A 14 -41.88 29.16 -13.84
CA PRO A 14 -41.42 28.36 -12.72
C PRO A 14 -39.90 28.31 -12.76
N ASP A 15 -39.28 28.57 -11.62
CA ASP A 15 -37.83 28.62 -11.44
C ASP A 15 -37.23 27.23 -11.72
N ALA A 16 -37.10 26.89 -13.01
CA ALA A 16 -36.66 25.59 -13.50
C ALA A 16 -35.24 25.28 -12.98
N GLY A 17 -34.44 26.32 -12.73
CA GLY A 17 -33.13 26.20 -12.08
C GLY A 17 -33.20 25.64 -10.65
N LYS A 18 -34.26 25.92 -9.89
CA LYS A 18 -34.48 25.35 -8.56
C LYS A 18 -34.85 23.86 -8.64
N TYR A 19 -35.70 23.47 -9.59
CA TYR A 19 -36.07 22.07 -9.81
C TYR A 19 -34.92 21.24 -10.36
N ILE A 20 -34.09 21.80 -11.25
CA ILE A 20 -32.87 21.16 -11.76
C ILE A 20 -31.85 20.97 -10.61
N LYS A 21 -31.64 21.98 -9.74
CA LYS A 21 -30.76 21.84 -8.57
C LYS A 21 -31.25 20.77 -7.60
N ILE A 22 -32.55 20.73 -7.31
CA ILE A 22 -33.14 19.69 -6.46
C ILE A 22 -33.02 18.31 -7.11
N GLY A 23 -33.24 18.20 -8.42
CA GLY A 23 -33.06 16.96 -9.18
C GLY A 23 -31.61 16.46 -9.16
N ILE A 24 -30.63 17.34 -9.31
CA ILE A 24 -29.19 17.01 -9.20
C ILE A 24 -28.85 16.56 -7.78
N VAL A 25 -29.32 17.27 -6.75
CA VAL A 25 -29.09 16.88 -5.35
C VAL A 25 -29.73 15.53 -5.04
N ALA A 26 -30.96 15.29 -5.49
CA ALA A 26 -31.64 14.01 -5.33
C ALA A 26 -30.88 12.88 -6.04
N LEU A 27 -30.38 13.12 -7.26
CA LEU A 27 -29.56 12.16 -7.99
C LEU A 27 -28.24 11.85 -7.26
N ILE A 28 -27.56 12.88 -6.75
CA ILE A 28 -26.33 12.71 -5.95
C ILE A 28 -26.62 11.89 -4.69
N VAL A 29 -27.72 12.17 -3.99
CA VAL A 29 -28.13 11.41 -2.80
C VAL A 29 -28.44 9.96 -3.14
N ILE A 30 -29.14 9.70 -4.25
CA ILE A 30 -29.45 8.34 -4.71
C ILE A 30 -28.16 7.60 -5.07
N ILE A 31 -27.26 8.22 -5.83
CA ILE A 31 -25.96 7.62 -6.20
C ILE A 31 -25.13 7.37 -4.93
N ALA A 32 -25.04 8.33 -4.02
CA ALA A 32 -24.32 8.17 -2.77
C ALA A 32 -24.92 7.04 -1.91
N PHE A 33 -26.24 6.96 -1.82
CA PHE A 33 -26.92 5.91 -1.08
C PHE A 33 -26.72 4.53 -1.73
N ALA A 34 -26.75 4.44 -3.06
CA ALA A 34 -26.47 3.19 -3.78
C ALA A 34 -25.01 2.74 -3.61
N LEU A 35 -24.05 3.66 -3.73
CA LEU A 35 -22.62 3.38 -3.55
C LEU A 35 -22.31 2.97 -2.11
N VAL A 36 -22.82 3.71 -1.12
CA VAL A 36 -22.64 3.40 0.30
C VAL A 36 -23.38 2.11 0.67
N GLY A 37 -24.57 1.88 0.11
CA GLY A 37 -25.34 0.67 0.34
C GLY A 37 -24.63 -0.58 -0.17
N SER A 38 -24.13 -0.57 -1.40
CA SER A 38 -23.37 -1.69 -1.98
C SER A 38 -22.10 -1.99 -1.18
N GLN A 39 -21.31 -0.96 -0.85
CA GLN A 39 -20.11 -1.11 -0.03
C GLN A 39 -20.43 -1.61 1.39
N ALA A 40 -21.52 -1.15 2.00
CA ALA A 40 -21.94 -1.60 3.31
C ALA A 40 -22.41 -3.06 3.30
N VAL A 41 -23.07 -3.50 2.21
CA VAL A 41 -23.46 -4.90 2.03
C VAL A 41 -22.23 -5.79 1.86
N THR A 42 -21.26 -5.41 1.02
CA THR A 42 -20.01 -6.16 0.89
C THR A 42 -19.27 -6.24 2.22
N LEU A 43 -19.14 -5.12 2.95
CA LEU A 43 -18.52 -5.11 4.27
C LEU A 43 -19.25 -6.04 5.24
N PHE A 44 -20.58 -5.94 5.31
CA PHE A 44 -21.40 -6.80 6.16
C PHE A 44 -21.20 -8.27 5.82
N MET A 45 -21.30 -8.64 4.55
CA MET A 45 -21.13 -10.02 4.11
C MET A 45 -19.71 -10.54 4.39
N ASN A 46 -18.67 -9.71 4.25
CA ASN A 46 -17.30 -10.12 4.59
C ASN A 46 -17.12 -10.36 6.09
N VAL A 47 -17.77 -9.54 6.93
CA VAL A 47 -17.77 -9.75 8.38
C VAL A 47 -18.53 -11.02 8.76
N GLU A 48 -19.68 -11.28 8.14
CA GLU A 48 -20.46 -12.49 8.40
C GLU A 48 -19.76 -13.76 7.88
N GLU A 49 -19.10 -13.71 6.72
CA GLU A 49 -18.43 -14.87 6.13
C GLU A 49 -17.09 -15.19 6.82
N PHE A 50 -16.30 -14.17 7.16
CA PHE A 50 -14.90 -14.38 7.57
C PHE A 50 -14.59 -13.96 9.01
N ALA A 51 -15.51 -13.28 9.69
CA ALA A 51 -15.39 -12.83 11.07
C ALA A 51 -14.02 -12.20 11.39
N ASP A 52 -13.27 -12.80 12.33
CA ASP A 52 -12.00 -12.29 12.82
C ASP A 52 -10.92 -12.20 11.74
N LEU A 53 -10.94 -13.08 10.73
CA LEU A 53 -9.96 -13.04 9.64
C LEU A 53 -10.05 -11.73 8.85
N PHE A 54 -11.27 -11.25 8.59
CA PHE A 54 -11.48 -9.99 7.87
C PHE A 54 -11.41 -8.76 8.79
N ILE A 55 -11.83 -8.87 10.05
CA ILE A 55 -11.78 -7.75 11.00
C ILE A 55 -10.36 -7.42 11.46
N THR A 56 -9.46 -8.41 11.56
CA THR A 56 -8.11 -8.20 12.11
C THR A 56 -7.27 -7.18 11.32
N PRO A 57 -7.15 -7.26 9.98
CA PRO A 57 -6.44 -6.23 9.21
C PRO A 57 -7.09 -4.84 9.34
N LEU A 58 -8.43 -4.77 9.37
CA LEU A 58 -9.16 -3.52 9.57
C LEU A 58 -8.88 -2.90 10.95
N TYR A 59 -8.78 -3.74 11.99
CA TYR A 59 -8.40 -3.32 13.33
C TYR A 59 -7.01 -2.67 13.34
N PHE A 60 -6.00 -3.30 12.76
CA PHE A 60 -4.65 -2.72 12.69
C PHE A 60 -4.60 -1.45 11.84
N ALA A 61 -5.30 -1.42 10.70
CA ALA A 61 -5.43 -0.21 9.88
C ALA A 61 -6.07 0.94 10.69
N LEU A 62 -7.08 0.66 11.50
CA LEU A 62 -7.73 1.63 12.38
C LEU A 62 -6.79 2.13 13.49
N VAL A 63 -6.06 1.23 14.15
CA VAL A 63 -5.05 1.58 15.16
C VAL A 63 -4.01 2.53 14.58
N SER A 64 -3.46 2.20 13.40
CA SER A 64 -2.54 3.07 12.66
C SER A 64 -3.18 4.42 12.37
N SER A 65 -4.39 4.41 11.80
CA SER A 65 -5.14 5.62 11.43
C SER A 65 -5.28 6.56 12.62
N ILE A 66 -5.60 6.03 13.81
CA ILE A 66 -5.75 6.82 15.04
C ILE A 66 -4.39 7.34 15.50
N ILE A 67 -3.39 6.48 15.70
CA ILE A 67 -2.09 6.87 16.27
C ILE A 67 -1.41 7.92 15.38
N LEU A 68 -1.27 7.63 14.08
CA LEU A 68 -0.56 8.47 13.13
C LEU A 68 -1.28 9.79 12.89
N SER A 69 -2.61 9.80 12.76
CA SER A 69 -3.37 11.05 12.59
C SER A 69 -3.36 11.91 13.84
N VAL A 70 -3.35 11.33 15.05
CA VAL A 70 -3.18 12.06 16.31
C VAL A 70 -1.84 12.79 16.32
N ILE A 71 -0.76 12.09 15.96
CA ILE A 71 0.58 12.69 15.88
C ILE A 71 0.61 13.81 14.84
N ALA A 72 0.09 13.55 13.63
CA ALA A 72 0.15 14.47 12.50
C ALA A 72 -0.76 15.71 12.66
N LEU A 73 -2.00 15.53 13.12
CA LEU A 73 -3.09 16.52 12.93
C LEU A 73 -3.60 17.17 14.20
N ILE A 74 -3.46 16.53 15.36
CA ILE A 74 -3.95 17.09 16.62
C ILE A 74 -3.04 18.23 17.07
N ARG A 75 -3.67 19.37 17.33
CA ARG A 75 -3.02 20.55 17.88
C ARG A 75 -3.40 20.73 19.34
N VAL A 76 -2.41 20.73 20.22
CA VAL A 76 -2.60 20.94 21.67
C VAL A 76 -2.63 22.41 22.10
N ASN A 77 -2.30 23.35 21.22
CA ASN A 77 -2.27 24.79 21.55
C ASN A 77 -3.67 25.43 21.54
N ILE A 78 -4.41 25.24 22.63
CA ILE A 78 -5.76 25.78 22.86
C ILE A 78 -5.77 27.32 22.96
N VAL A 79 -4.66 27.92 23.38
CA VAL A 79 -4.55 29.39 23.51
C VAL A 79 -4.64 30.07 22.15
N LYS A 80 -3.93 29.53 21.15
CA LYS A 80 -3.93 30.08 19.77
C LYS A 80 -5.16 29.66 18.97
N ARG A 81 -5.54 28.37 19.02
CA ARG A 81 -6.77 27.81 18.41
C ARG A 81 -7.09 28.27 16.97
N HIS A 82 -6.06 28.50 16.17
CA HIS A 82 -6.19 28.78 14.75
C HIS A 82 -6.45 27.49 13.97
N SER A 83 -7.26 27.57 12.92
CA SER A 83 -7.50 26.49 11.95
C SER A 83 -7.43 27.07 10.54
N ILE A 84 -6.56 26.50 9.69
CA ILE A 84 -6.45 26.91 8.29
C ILE A 84 -7.76 26.65 7.54
N LEU A 85 -8.36 25.46 7.71
CA LEU A 85 -9.57 25.08 6.98
C LEU A 85 -10.74 26.02 7.30
N TRP A 86 -11.02 26.24 8.58
CA TRP A 86 -12.12 27.12 8.98
C TRP A 86 -11.86 28.59 8.66
N TYR A 87 -10.60 29.01 8.71
CA TYR A 87 -10.20 30.32 8.23
C TYR A 87 -10.50 30.47 6.74
N SER A 88 -9.96 29.59 5.89
CA SER A 88 -10.16 29.61 4.45
C SER A 88 -11.64 29.55 4.06
N LEU A 89 -12.42 28.72 4.73
CA LEU A 89 -13.88 28.65 4.52
C LEU A 89 -14.56 29.97 4.89
N SER A 90 -14.24 30.55 6.05
CA SER A 90 -14.80 31.84 6.46
C SER A 90 -14.44 32.96 5.48
N THR A 91 -13.21 32.96 4.96
CA THR A 91 -12.76 33.92 3.96
C THR A 91 -13.47 33.71 2.62
N ALA A 92 -13.62 32.47 2.15
CA ALA A 92 -14.32 32.15 0.90
C ALA A 92 -15.81 32.54 0.96
N ILE A 93 -16.50 32.25 2.07
CA ILE A 93 -17.89 32.68 2.29
C ILE A 93 -17.97 34.21 2.31
N GLY A 94 -17.01 34.88 2.98
CA GLY A 94 -16.90 36.33 2.98
C GLY A 94 -16.76 36.91 1.58
N PHE A 95 -15.97 36.28 0.70
CA PHE A 95 -15.81 36.70 -0.69
C PHE A 95 -17.09 36.55 -1.53
N ILE A 96 -17.84 35.47 -1.33
CA ILE A 96 -19.12 35.24 -2.03
C ILE A 96 -20.15 36.29 -1.61
N ASN A 97 -20.14 36.68 -0.34
CA ASN A 97 -21.10 37.64 0.23
C ASN A 97 -20.63 39.11 0.19
N ARG A 98 -19.50 39.42 -0.48
CA ARG A 98 -18.95 40.79 -0.44
C ARG A 98 -19.75 41.75 -1.30
N ASN A 99 -19.84 43.01 -0.84
CA ASN A 99 -20.22 44.12 -1.70
C ASN A 99 -19.09 44.43 -2.69
N PRO A 100 -19.36 44.66 -4.00
CA PRO A 100 -18.34 44.89 -5.02
C PRO A 100 -17.42 46.10 -4.75
N THR A 101 -17.87 47.03 -3.91
CA THR A 101 -17.18 48.29 -3.57
C THR A 101 -16.32 48.22 -2.31
N SER A 102 -16.36 47.12 -1.55
CA SER A 102 -15.58 46.94 -0.31
C SER A 102 -14.12 46.64 -0.58
N ALA A 103 -13.21 47.16 0.26
CA ALA A 103 -11.79 46.85 0.15
C ALA A 103 -11.53 45.38 0.48
N VAL A 104 -10.59 44.74 -0.23
CA VAL A 104 -10.27 43.31 -0.04
C VAL A 104 -9.82 43.01 1.41
N SER A 105 -9.14 43.96 2.05
CA SER A 105 -8.70 43.86 3.46
C SER A 105 -9.84 43.94 4.48
N GLU A 106 -11.04 44.37 4.09
CA GLU A 106 -12.23 44.34 4.95
C GLU A 106 -12.90 42.96 4.91
N THR A 107 -12.69 42.20 3.83
CA THR A 107 -13.25 40.86 3.64
C THR A 107 -12.32 39.76 4.18
N ILE A 108 -11.01 39.92 4.01
CA ILE A 108 -10.00 38.99 4.54
C ILE A 108 -9.63 39.42 5.95
N THR A 109 -10.00 38.64 6.96
CA THR A 109 -9.53 38.84 8.34
C THR A 109 -8.09 38.36 8.51
N SER A 110 -7.34 38.96 9.42
CA SER A 110 -5.99 38.51 9.77
C SER A 110 -6.04 37.11 10.37
N PHE A 111 -5.25 36.17 9.82
CA PHE A 111 -5.18 34.80 10.34
C PHE A 111 -4.68 34.76 11.80
N HIS A 112 -3.89 35.77 12.21
CA HIS A 112 -3.39 35.87 13.57
C HIS A 112 -4.51 36.11 14.59
N ASP A 113 -5.58 36.79 14.18
CA ASP A 113 -6.68 37.19 15.04
C ASP A 113 -7.84 36.20 14.97
N TYR A 114 -7.90 35.41 13.89
CA TYR A 114 -8.88 34.36 13.70
C TYR A 114 -8.75 33.26 14.77
N LYS A 115 -9.75 33.11 15.63
CA LYS A 115 -9.76 32.08 16.69
C LYS A 115 -11.09 31.38 16.71
N LEU A 116 -11.05 30.05 16.73
CA LEU A 116 -12.23 29.26 17.04
C LEU A 116 -12.61 29.45 18.52
N SER A 117 -13.87 29.16 18.87
CA SER A 117 -14.23 29.00 20.28
C SER A 117 -13.61 27.70 20.82
N VAL A 118 -13.43 27.60 22.14
CA VAL A 118 -12.80 26.41 22.75
C VAL A 118 -13.56 25.12 22.42
N PRO A 119 -14.91 25.05 22.54
CA PRO A 119 -15.63 23.83 22.19
C PRO A 119 -15.48 23.45 20.72
N HIS A 120 -15.58 24.44 19.81
CA HIS A 120 -15.43 24.18 18.37
C HIS A 120 -14.00 23.74 18.03
N PHE A 121 -12.99 24.26 18.71
CA PHE A 121 -11.60 23.84 18.51
C PHE A 121 -11.36 22.39 18.93
N VAL A 122 -11.92 21.98 20.09
CA VAL A 122 -11.82 20.61 20.59
C VAL A 122 -12.53 19.65 19.65
N ILE A 123 -13.80 19.92 19.31
CA ILE A 123 -14.57 19.13 18.34
C ILE A 123 -13.79 19.01 17.03
N TRP A 124 -13.24 20.13 16.54
CA TRP A 124 -12.45 20.13 15.32
C TRP A 124 -11.19 19.24 15.38
N GLN A 125 -10.55 19.06 16.55
CA GLN A 125 -9.41 18.13 16.63
C GLN A 125 -9.86 16.68 16.45
N PHE A 126 -10.99 16.29 17.05
CA PHE A 126 -11.58 14.97 16.84
C PHE A 126 -12.07 14.78 15.41
N THR A 127 -12.74 15.78 14.84
CA THR A 127 -13.23 15.73 13.46
C THR A 127 -12.09 15.53 12.46
N LYS A 128 -10.90 16.09 12.69
CA LYS A 128 -9.75 15.83 11.81
C LYS A 128 -9.32 14.36 11.82
N VAL A 129 -9.27 13.73 12.98
CA VAL A 129 -8.92 12.31 13.09
C VAL A 129 -9.96 11.46 12.35
N VAL A 130 -11.25 11.75 12.52
CA VAL A 130 -12.32 11.02 11.83
C VAL A 130 -12.30 11.25 10.31
N LEU A 131 -12.13 12.49 9.85
CA LEU A 131 -12.17 12.82 8.42
C LEU A 131 -10.90 12.42 7.66
N PHE A 132 -9.73 12.52 8.30
CA PHE A 132 -8.45 12.33 7.64
C PHE A 132 -7.71 11.07 8.12
N GLY A 133 -8.24 10.34 9.11
CA GLY A 133 -7.60 9.15 9.66
C GLY A 133 -7.33 8.07 8.62
N ALA A 134 -8.24 7.89 7.66
CA ALA A 134 -8.10 6.93 6.57
C ALA A 134 -6.83 7.16 5.72
N PHE A 135 -6.32 8.39 5.61
CA PHE A 135 -5.05 8.67 4.91
C PHE A 135 -3.81 8.15 5.64
N PHE A 136 -3.97 7.68 6.89
CA PHE A 136 -2.92 7.12 7.72
C PHE A 136 -3.15 5.62 8.03
N ALA A 137 -4.06 4.97 7.29
CA ALA A 137 -4.24 3.54 7.37
C ALA A 137 -2.98 2.83 6.86
N ASN A 138 -2.33 2.09 7.75
CA ASN A 138 -1.17 1.26 7.44
C ASN A 138 -1.22 0.03 8.36
N ILE A 139 -1.51 -1.13 7.79
CA ILE A 139 -1.73 -2.38 8.54
C ILE A 139 -0.46 -2.77 9.30
N MET A 140 0.69 -2.69 8.64
CA MET A 140 1.99 -3.08 9.20
C MET A 140 2.41 -2.18 10.37
N PHE A 141 2.21 -0.87 10.25
CA PHE A 141 2.43 0.04 11.37
C PHE A 141 1.48 -0.25 12.54
N GLY A 142 0.20 -0.51 12.24
CA GLY A 142 -0.81 -0.85 13.25
C GLY A 142 -0.46 -2.11 14.03
N PHE A 143 -0.03 -3.15 13.31
CA PHE A 143 0.48 -4.39 13.90
C PHE A 143 1.70 -4.12 14.78
N ALA A 144 2.71 -3.42 14.25
CA ALA A 144 3.93 -3.09 14.97
C ALA A 144 3.67 -2.29 16.25
N ALA A 145 2.77 -1.31 16.18
CA ALA A 145 2.39 -0.48 17.32
C ALA A 145 1.73 -1.33 18.41
N MET A 146 0.80 -2.22 18.06
CA MET A 146 0.17 -3.13 19.01
C MET A 146 1.19 -4.10 19.62
N TYR A 147 2.03 -4.69 18.78
CA TYR A 147 3.09 -5.61 19.21
C TYR A 147 4.02 -4.99 20.26
N VAL A 148 4.40 -3.73 20.08
CA VAL A 148 5.22 -2.96 21.04
C VAL A 148 4.43 -2.57 22.29
N ILE A 149 3.15 -2.20 22.15
CA ILE A 149 2.26 -1.88 23.29
C ILE A 149 2.10 -3.09 24.21
N ASP A 150 2.07 -4.30 23.63
CA ASP A 150 2.00 -5.56 24.37
C ASP A 150 3.32 -5.95 25.07
N GLY A 151 4.36 -5.13 24.91
CA GLY A 151 5.65 -5.26 25.60
C GLY A 151 6.71 -6.03 24.83
N ASN A 152 6.46 -6.39 23.57
CA ASN A 152 7.45 -7.04 22.72
C ASN A 152 8.44 -6.02 22.13
N SER A 153 9.65 -6.47 21.79
CA SER A 153 10.67 -5.62 21.18
C SER A 153 10.70 -5.77 19.65
N LEU A 154 10.82 -4.64 18.95
CA LEU A 154 11.17 -4.54 17.53
C LEU A 154 12.56 -3.94 17.32
N GLY A 155 13.39 -3.91 18.38
CA GLY A 155 14.72 -3.27 18.37
C GLY A 155 14.69 -1.75 18.48
N ILE A 156 13.60 -1.16 19.00
CA ILE A 156 13.44 0.28 19.18
C ILE A 156 14.52 0.85 20.11
N GLU A 157 14.93 0.07 21.10
CA GLU A 157 16.01 0.36 22.04
C GLU A 157 17.36 0.61 21.37
N ASN A 158 17.57 0.07 20.16
CA ASN A 158 18.80 0.22 19.40
C ASN A 158 18.78 1.44 18.46
N ILE A 159 17.61 2.06 18.21
CA ILE A 159 17.48 3.24 17.32
C ILE A 159 18.43 4.39 17.67
N PRO A 160 18.72 4.73 18.95
CA PRO A 160 19.65 5.81 19.26
C PRO A 160 21.06 5.61 18.67
N GLU A 161 21.47 4.36 18.41
CA GLU A 161 22.78 4.06 17.82
C GLU A 161 22.92 4.61 16.39
N ILE A 162 21.80 4.80 15.67
CA ILE A 162 21.79 5.38 14.32
C ILE A 162 22.51 6.73 14.27
N PHE A 163 22.33 7.56 15.29
CA PHE A 163 22.91 8.90 15.32
C PHE A 163 24.44 8.90 15.41
N SER A 164 25.03 7.76 15.77
CA SER A 164 26.48 7.57 15.84
C SER A 164 27.08 7.06 14.53
N LEU A 165 26.30 6.31 13.72
CA LEU A 165 26.80 5.58 12.55
C LEU A 165 27.58 6.47 11.56
N PRO A 166 27.11 7.67 11.18
CA PRO A 166 27.84 8.51 10.22
C PRO A 166 29.20 9.01 10.72
N PHE A 167 29.43 8.98 12.03
CA PHE A 167 30.58 9.61 12.68
C PHE A 167 31.68 8.63 13.08
N VAL A 168 31.45 7.33 12.91
CA VAL A 168 32.39 6.26 13.24
C VAL A 168 32.83 5.59 11.95
N THR A 169 34.13 5.31 11.81
CA THR A 169 34.60 4.40 10.76
C THR A 169 34.37 2.97 11.26
N PRO A 170 33.53 2.16 10.59
CA PRO A 170 33.27 0.80 11.03
C PRO A 170 34.50 -0.11 10.82
N PRO A 171 34.51 -1.33 11.39
CA PRO A 171 35.51 -2.34 11.07
C PRO A 171 35.43 -2.80 9.60
N THR A 172 36.44 -3.55 9.15
CA THR A 172 36.51 -4.13 7.80
C THR A 172 35.71 -5.43 7.63
N ASP A 173 35.07 -5.91 8.71
CA ASP A 173 34.09 -6.99 8.69
C ASP A 173 32.68 -6.42 8.91
N TYR A 174 31.64 -7.25 8.79
CA TYR A 174 30.26 -6.79 8.97
C TYR A 174 29.75 -6.82 10.42
N SER A 175 30.64 -7.04 11.41
CA SER A 175 30.23 -7.19 12.82
C SER A 175 29.48 -5.97 13.36
N TYR A 176 29.85 -4.78 12.92
CA TYR A 176 29.24 -3.54 13.37
C TYR A 176 27.78 -3.39 12.92
N ALA A 177 27.48 -3.74 11.66
CA ALA A 177 26.11 -3.81 11.18
C ALA A 177 25.31 -4.90 11.92
N THR A 178 25.91 -6.06 12.18
CA THR A 178 25.26 -7.14 12.94
C THR A 178 24.89 -6.74 14.36
N GLU A 179 25.75 -6.00 15.05
CA GLU A 179 25.49 -5.58 16.43
C GLU A 179 24.57 -4.35 16.52
N LYS A 180 24.66 -3.44 15.55
CA LYS A 180 24.00 -2.14 15.63
C LYS A 180 22.78 -2.04 14.74
N VAL A 181 22.87 -2.42 13.47
CA VAL A 181 21.81 -2.18 12.47
C VAL A 181 20.80 -3.31 12.40
N ILE A 182 21.28 -4.56 12.29
CA ILE A 182 20.41 -5.74 12.15
C ILE A 182 19.31 -5.80 13.23
N PRO A 183 19.62 -5.59 14.53
CA PRO A 183 18.62 -5.69 15.59
C PRO A 183 17.49 -4.68 15.48
N MET A 184 17.70 -3.54 14.80
CA MET A 184 16.69 -2.49 14.62
C MET A 184 15.97 -2.53 13.28
N ILE A 185 16.34 -3.44 12.36
CA ILE A 185 15.70 -3.58 11.04
C ILE A 185 14.18 -3.69 11.15
N PRO A 186 13.58 -4.48 12.06
CA PRO A 186 12.13 -4.54 12.19
C PRO A 186 11.52 -3.16 12.41
N ALA A 187 11.99 -2.40 13.40
CA ALA A 187 11.50 -1.04 13.64
C ALA A 187 11.76 -0.08 12.46
N LEU A 188 12.90 -0.21 11.79
CA LEU A 188 13.26 0.62 10.64
C LEU A 188 12.42 0.36 9.39
N LEU A 189 11.89 -0.85 9.22
CA LEU A 189 11.01 -1.18 8.09
C LEU A 189 9.56 -0.75 8.34
N ILE A 190 9.00 -1.02 9.53
CA ILE A 190 7.53 -0.93 9.73
C ILE A 190 7.08 0.20 10.68
N LEU A 191 7.96 0.73 11.53
CA LEU A 191 7.59 1.67 12.58
C LEU A 191 8.14 3.09 12.33
N VAL A 192 9.45 3.19 12.14
CA VAL A 192 10.16 4.47 12.01
C VAL A 192 9.71 5.28 10.78
N PRO A 193 9.59 4.70 9.56
CA PRO A 193 9.23 5.47 8.37
C PRO A 193 7.90 6.21 8.52
N SER A 194 6.89 5.52 9.05
CA SER A 194 5.56 6.08 9.32
C SER A 194 5.62 7.22 10.33
N ILE A 195 6.41 7.08 11.41
CA ILE A 195 6.58 8.11 12.44
C ILE A 195 7.30 9.35 11.88
N LEU A 196 8.39 9.15 11.14
CA LEU A 196 9.11 10.24 10.48
C LEU A 196 8.18 10.98 9.51
N GLY A 197 7.42 10.25 8.70
CA GLY A 197 6.44 10.80 7.78
C GLY A 197 5.41 11.71 8.46
N VAL A 198 4.78 11.25 9.55
CA VAL A 198 3.77 12.06 10.26
C VAL A 198 4.35 13.25 11.00
N ILE A 199 5.57 13.15 11.54
CA ILE A 199 6.26 14.29 12.16
C ILE A 199 6.61 15.32 11.08
N GLY A 200 7.11 14.88 9.92
CA GLY A 200 7.39 15.73 8.77
C GLY A 200 6.14 16.45 8.28
N LEU A 201 5.02 15.74 8.11
CA LEU A 201 3.73 16.31 7.75
C LEU A 201 3.26 17.33 8.81
N ARG A 202 3.40 17.02 10.10
CA ARG A 202 3.06 17.93 11.18
C ARG A 202 3.85 19.24 11.10
N LEU A 203 5.16 19.15 10.85
CA LEU A 203 6.02 20.33 10.65
C LEU A 203 5.57 21.12 9.43
N LEU A 204 5.32 20.47 8.29
CA LEU A 204 4.83 21.13 7.08
C LEU A 204 3.52 21.88 7.34
N LEU A 205 2.55 21.24 7.99
CA LEU A 205 1.24 21.84 8.26
C LEU A 205 1.34 22.98 9.28
N PHE A 206 1.94 22.75 10.45
CA PHE A 206 1.87 23.68 11.58
C PHE A 206 3.02 24.69 11.64
N VAL A 207 4.20 24.35 11.14
CA VAL A 207 5.30 25.29 11.01
C VAL A 207 5.23 25.96 9.64
N GLY A 208 5.14 25.21 8.55
CA GLY A 208 5.09 25.76 7.19
C GLY A 208 3.79 26.50 6.89
N LEU A 209 2.73 25.76 6.60
CA LEU A 209 1.50 26.30 6.04
C LEU A 209 0.83 27.33 6.96
N HIS A 210 0.76 27.06 8.27
CA HIS A 210 0.19 28.02 9.22
C HIS A 210 0.94 29.36 9.24
N HIS A 211 2.27 29.36 9.16
CA HIS A 211 3.04 30.61 9.15
C HIS A 211 2.98 31.30 7.79
N ILE A 212 2.87 30.56 6.68
CA ILE A 212 2.61 31.13 5.35
C ILE A 212 1.28 31.88 5.35
N PHE A 213 0.19 31.26 5.85
CA PHE A 213 -1.11 31.94 5.99
C PHE A 213 -1.01 33.19 6.85
N LYS A 214 -0.28 33.11 7.97
CA LYS A 214 -0.06 34.28 8.83
C LYS A 214 0.67 35.41 8.10
N VAL A 215 1.73 35.09 7.36
CA VAL A 215 2.53 36.06 6.59
C VAL A 215 1.70 36.68 5.48
N ALA A 216 1.01 35.87 4.67
CA ALA A 216 0.19 36.34 3.56
C ALA A 216 -0.93 37.28 4.01
N THR A 217 -1.63 36.91 5.09
CA THR A 217 -2.75 37.73 5.60
C THR A 217 -2.28 39.00 6.27
N SER A 218 -1.14 38.95 6.98
CA SER A 218 -0.48 40.14 7.53
C SER A 218 -0.02 41.08 6.42
N TYR A 219 0.51 40.54 5.31
CA TYR A 219 0.87 41.32 4.14
C TYR A 219 -0.33 42.05 3.54
N ILE A 220 -1.46 41.38 3.34
CA ILE A 220 -2.68 42.00 2.78
C ILE A 220 -3.13 43.19 3.64
N HIS A 221 -3.17 43.04 4.96
CA HIS A 221 -3.55 44.13 5.87
C HIS A 221 -2.53 45.27 5.90
N ASP A 222 -1.25 44.95 6.05
CA ASP A 222 -0.19 45.98 6.12
C ASP A 222 -0.06 46.72 4.78
N ALA A 223 -0.27 46.05 3.64
CA ALA A 223 -0.27 46.66 2.32
C ALA A 223 -1.48 47.58 2.12
N ALA A 224 -2.67 47.18 2.57
CA ALA A 224 -3.87 48.04 2.56
C ALA A 224 -3.69 49.31 3.43
N GLN A 225 -2.91 49.20 4.51
CA GLN A 225 -2.54 50.34 5.37
C GLN A 225 -1.31 51.13 4.86
N GLY A 226 -0.73 50.74 3.71
CA GLY A 226 0.43 51.38 3.11
C GLY A 226 1.76 51.18 3.87
N LYS A 227 1.84 50.22 4.80
CA LYS A 227 3.01 49.98 5.67
C LYS A 227 3.48 48.51 5.65
N PRO A 228 3.81 47.92 4.49
CA PRO A 228 4.25 46.53 4.40
C PRO A 228 5.57 46.28 5.15
N LYS A 229 5.58 45.30 6.06
CA LYS A 229 6.76 44.90 6.85
C LYS A 229 7.52 43.75 6.21
N TRP A 230 8.06 43.97 5.01
CA TRP A 230 8.77 42.96 4.21
C TRP A 230 9.82 42.16 4.98
N LEU A 231 10.63 42.81 5.82
CA LEU A 231 11.66 42.14 6.62
C LEU A 231 11.09 41.08 7.58
N ASN A 232 9.92 41.35 8.18
CA ASN A 232 9.25 40.41 9.07
C ASN A 232 8.68 39.20 8.32
N TYR A 233 8.21 39.40 7.09
CA TYR A 233 7.71 38.34 6.21
C TYR A 233 8.84 37.43 5.77
N THR A 234 9.93 38.00 5.27
CA THR A 234 11.12 37.26 4.86
C THR A 234 11.71 36.46 6.02
N SER A 235 11.85 37.07 7.20
CA SER A 235 12.29 36.36 8.42
C SER A 235 11.44 35.13 8.73
N SER A 236 10.11 35.26 8.63
CA SER A 236 9.20 34.14 8.91
C SER A 236 9.32 33.01 7.88
N LEU A 237 9.46 33.35 6.59
CA LEU A 237 9.70 32.37 5.52
C LEU A 237 11.06 31.69 5.66
N GLU A 238 12.09 32.45 6.04
CA GLU A 238 13.43 31.92 6.27
C GLU A 238 13.46 30.92 7.44
N ALA A 239 12.73 31.18 8.52
CA ALA A 239 12.57 30.21 9.61
C ALA A 239 11.89 28.92 9.14
N ILE A 240 10.87 29.00 8.29
CA ILE A 240 10.20 27.83 7.72
C ILE A 240 11.21 26.99 6.91
N VAL A 241 11.95 27.64 6.01
CA VAL A 241 12.97 26.96 5.20
C VAL A 241 14.06 26.35 6.08
N GLY A 242 14.56 27.09 7.07
CA GLY A 242 15.57 26.60 8.02
C GLY A 242 15.10 25.36 8.80
N ILE A 243 13.85 25.35 9.30
CA ILE A 243 13.28 24.17 9.98
C ILE A 243 13.15 22.99 9.01
N GLY A 244 12.73 23.24 7.76
CA GLY A 244 12.68 22.22 6.72
C GLY A 244 14.04 21.58 6.46
N ILE A 245 15.10 22.39 6.33
CA ILE A 245 16.47 21.90 6.12
C ILE A 245 16.99 21.12 7.34
N ILE A 246 16.70 21.58 8.56
CA ILE A 246 17.06 20.84 9.80
C ILE A 246 16.34 19.48 9.84
N TRP A 247 15.06 19.45 9.45
CA TRP A 247 14.30 18.20 9.36
C TRP A 247 14.90 17.26 8.31
N SER A 248 15.27 17.77 7.12
CA SER A 248 15.98 16.97 6.12
C SER A 248 17.31 16.42 6.66
N ALA A 249 18.11 17.25 7.35
CA ALA A 249 19.36 16.81 7.99
C ALA A 249 19.12 15.70 9.03
N PHE A 250 18.00 15.75 9.76
CA PHE A 250 17.61 14.71 10.70
C PHE A 250 17.26 13.39 9.99
N ASN A 251 16.57 13.44 8.85
CA ASN A 251 16.22 12.22 8.09
C ASN A 251 17.46 11.58 7.43
N MET A 252 18.51 12.35 7.14
CA MET A 252 19.76 11.80 6.58
C MET A 252 20.47 10.79 7.50
N PHE A 253 20.13 10.73 8.79
CA PHE A 253 20.60 9.67 9.69
C PHE A 253 20.05 8.29 9.34
N PHE A 254 18.86 8.24 8.74
CA PHE A 254 18.17 7.00 8.37
C PHE A 254 18.43 6.60 6.91
N GLY A 255 19.34 7.25 6.20
CA GLY A 255 19.53 6.98 4.77
C GLY A 255 20.09 5.57 4.47
N GLU A 256 19.59 4.97 3.39
CA GLU A 256 20.06 3.71 2.79
C GLU A 256 21.57 3.61 2.53
N ASN A 257 22.25 4.75 2.40
CA ASN A 257 23.67 4.85 2.09
C ASN A 257 24.41 5.70 3.13
N ILE A 258 25.21 5.05 3.98
CA ILE A 258 26.13 5.72 4.91
C ILE A 258 27.57 5.41 4.49
N ASP A 259 28.35 6.46 4.25
CA ASP A 259 29.74 6.37 3.83
C ASP A 259 30.64 7.35 4.60
N TYR A 260 31.92 7.39 4.21
CA TYR A 260 32.93 8.27 4.78
C TYR A 260 32.61 9.77 4.66
N ASN A 261 31.70 10.17 3.77
CA ASN A 261 31.27 11.54 3.51
C ASN A 261 29.96 11.92 4.21
N THR A 262 29.13 10.96 4.61
CA THR A 262 27.81 11.21 5.21
C THR A 262 27.87 12.20 6.39
N LYS A 263 28.89 12.13 7.24
CA LYS A 263 29.10 13.12 8.34
C LYS A 263 29.19 14.57 7.88
N TYR A 264 29.86 14.83 6.75
CA TYR A 264 30.00 16.18 6.21
C TYR A 264 28.69 16.66 5.60
N ALA A 265 27.96 15.77 4.94
CA ALA A 265 26.66 16.09 4.36
C ALA A 265 25.63 16.42 5.45
N ILE A 266 25.54 15.60 6.50
CA ILE A 266 24.67 15.84 7.67
C ILE A 266 25.07 17.13 8.38
N GLY A 267 26.35 17.27 8.74
CA GLY A 267 26.86 18.44 9.45
C GLY A 267 26.68 19.73 8.65
N GLY A 268 26.97 19.71 7.35
CA GLY A 268 26.77 20.84 6.44
C GLY A 268 25.31 21.28 6.35
N THR A 269 24.40 20.32 6.23
CA THR A 269 22.96 20.59 6.14
C THR A 269 22.43 21.19 7.45
N PHE A 270 22.87 20.67 8.61
CA PHE A 270 22.54 21.29 9.90
C PHE A 270 23.08 22.72 10.01
N VAL A 271 24.34 22.98 9.63
CA VAL A 271 24.93 24.32 9.69
C VAL A 271 24.16 25.32 8.81
N VAL A 272 23.74 24.91 7.60
CA VAL A 272 22.87 25.73 6.74
C VAL A 272 21.53 26.01 7.41
N GLY A 273 20.88 24.96 7.93
CA GLY A 273 19.60 25.06 8.62
C GLY A 273 19.66 26.02 9.83
N PHE A 274 20.66 25.87 10.69
CA PHE A 274 20.87 26.75 11.85
C PHE A 274 21.25 28.18 11.45
N ALA A 275 22.03 28.37 10.39
CA ALA A 275 22.35 29.71 9.88
C ALA A 275 21.09 30.46 9.44
N LEU A 276 20.17 29.80 8.71
CA LEU A 276 18.88 30.39 8.33
C LEU A 276 18.01 30.72 9.54
N ILE A 277 18.00 29.87 10.56
CA ILE A 277 17.28 30.15 11.81
C ILE A 277 17.88 31.35 12.54
N ALA A 278 19.20 31.44 12.62
CA ALA A 278 19.88 32.59 13.22
C ALA A 278 19.53 33.89 12.47
N PHE A 279 19.63 33.89 11.13
CA PHE A 279 19.25 35.03 10.31
C PHE A 279 17.78 35.43 10.49
N SER A 280 16.88 34.45 10.59
CA SER A 280 15.47 34.70 10.86
C SER A 280 15.27 35.37 12.22
N ILE A 281 15.93 34.90 13.27
CA ILE A 281 15.84 35.47 14.63
C ILE A 281 16.35 36.93 14.64
N PHE A 282 17.54 37.18 14.05
CA PHE A 282 18.10 38.53 13.99
C PHE A 282 17.22 39.49 13.20
N ASP A 283 16.64 39.05 12.09
CA ASP A 283 15.71 39.89 11.31
C ASP A 283 14.41 40.15 12.05
N ARG A 284 13.92 39.17 12.81
CA ARG A 284 12.73 39.36 13.63
C ARG A 284 12.92 40.39 14.73
N ILE A 285 14.15 40.54 15.24
CA ILE A 285 14.50 41.59 16.20
C ILE A 285 14.60 42.95 15.49
N ARG A 286 15.28 42.99 14.34
CA ARG A 286 15.48 44.21 13.54
C ARG A 286 14.20 44.73 12.88
N SER A 287 13.24 43.85 12.58
CA SER A 287 11.96 44.20 11.94
C SER A 287 11.04 45.03 12.84
N ARG A 288 11.37 45.18 14.12
CA ARG A 288 10.74 46.15 15.03
C ARG A 288 11.01 47.60 14.62
N ILE A 289 12.12 47.85 13.92
CA ILE A 289 12.59 49.19 13.53
C ILE A 289 12.65 49.32 11.99
N LEU A 290 13.08 48.27 11.28
CA LEU A 290 13.27 48.27 9.84
C LEU A 290 12.13 47.55 9.11
N THR A 291 11.65 48.13 8.01
CA THR A 291 10.57 47.54 7.19
C THR A 291 11.10 46.70 6.02
N HIS A 292 12.26 47.04 5.47
CA HIS A 292 12.88 46.37 4.33
C HIS A 292 14.24 45.77 4.68
N MET A 293 14.60 44.70 3.98
CA MET A 293 15.93 44.11 4.06
C MET A 293 16.93 44.97 3.28
N LEU A 294 18.10 45.21 3.87
CA LEU A 294 19.20 45.90 3.18
C LEU A 294 19.81 44.96 2.13
N LYS A 295 20.20 45.49 0.96
CA LYS A 295 20.85 44.69 -0.10
C LYS A 295 22.07 43.92 0.42
N ARG A 296 22.88 44.55 1.28
CA ARG A 296 24.04 43.92 1.91
C ARG A 296 23.68 42.66 2.70
N ASP A 297 22.56 42.68 3.42
CA ASP A 297 22.14 41.56 4.26
C ASP A 297 21.67 40.37 3.42
N VAL A 298 21.02 40.65 2.27
CA VAL A 298 20.70 39.62 1.25
C VAL A 298 21.99 38.94 0.77
N TYR A 299 22.99 39.73 0.38
CA TYR A 299 24.26 39.20 -0.10
C TYR A 299 24.96 38.36 0.96
N ILE A 300 25.04 38.84 2.21
CA ILE A 300 25.68 38.08 3.31
C ILE A 300 25.04 36.70 3.46
N ARG A 301 23.72 36.56 3.39
CA ARG A 301 23.03 35.27 3.51
C ARG A 301 23.39 34.32 2.38
N ILE A 302 23.25 34.80 1.15
CA ILE A 302 23.54 34.01 -0.06
C ILE A 302 25.00 33.56 -0.01
N PHE A 303 25.93 34.48 0.25
CA PHE A 303 27.35 34.15 0.38
C PHE A 303 27.64 33.21 1.56
N THR A 304 26.92 33.32 2.69
CA THR A 304 27.10 32.41 3.83
C THR A 304 26.67 30.99 3.46
N ILE A 305 25.50 30.81 2.84
CA ILE A 305 25.01 29.51 2.41
C ILE A 305 25.94 28.90 1.35
N ILE A 306 26.33 29.70 0.35
CA ILE A 306 27.30 29.28 -0.67
C ILE A 306 28.64 28.91 -0.03
N ALA A 307 29.15 29.71 0.91
CA ALA A 307 30.40 29.43 1.58
C ALA A 307 30.35 28.12 2.37
N ILE A 308 29.25 27.86 3.10
CA ILE A 308 29.06 26.59 3.80
C ILE A 308 29.03 25.44 2.79
N ALA A 309 28.24 25.55 1.72
CA ALA A 309 28.15 24.53 0.69
C ALA A 309 29.50 24.26 0.00
N VAL A 310 30.29 25.30 -0.27
CA VAL A 310 31.64 25.19 -0.83
C VAL A 310 32.59 24.52 0.15
N VAL A 311 32.58 24.92 1.43
CA VAL A 311 33.44 24.30 2.46
C VAL A 311 33.11 22.82 2.62
N VAL A 312 31.82 22.48 2.70
CA VAL A 312 31.35 21.08 2.79
C VAL A 312 31.72 20.31 1.53
N GLY A 313 31.49 20.88 0.35
CA GLY A 313 31.84 20.26 -0.93
C GLY A 313 33.34 20.03 -1.08
N ILE A 314 34.18 20.97 -0.65
CA ILE A 314 35.64 20.81 -0.62
C ILE A 314 36.02 19.71 0.37
N ALA A 315 35.46 19.69 1.58
CA ALA A 315 35.75 18.66 2.57
C ALA A 315 35.39 17.26 2.05
N MET A 316 34.21 17.11 1.45
CA MET A 316 33.77 15.86 0.82
C MET A 316 34.67 15.50 -0.36
N SER A 317 35.03 16.45 -1.23
CA SER A 317 35.89 16.20 -2.39
C SER A 317 37.31 15.78 -2.00
N VAL A 318 37.89 16.40 -0.97
CA VAL A 318 39.18 15.99 -0.40
C VAL A 318 39.09 14.58 0.18
N ASN A 319 38.03 14.32 0.94
CA ASN A 319 37.83 13.02 1.57
C ASN A 319 37.58 11.90 0.54
N THR A 320 36.82 12.18 -0.53
CA THR A 320 36.69 11.30 -1.69
C THR A 320 38.03 11.08 -2.39
N SER A 321 38.84 12.12 -2.57
CA SER A 321 40.17 11.96 -3.19
C SER A 321 41.09 11.06 -2.37
N ILE A 322 41.02 11.15 -1.04
CA ILE A 322 41.73 10.23 -0.13
C ILE A 322 41.16 8.81 -0.27
N ALA A 323 39.83 8.68 -0.29
CA ALA A 323 39.16 7.40 -0.43
C ALA A 323 39.49 6.71 -1.76
N ASP A 324 39.58 7.45 -2.87
CA ASP A 324 39.97 6.91 -4.17
C ASP A 324 41.41 6.39 -4.16
N ALA A 325 42.33 7.12 -3.49
CA ALA A 325 43.70 6.68 -3.33
C ALA A 325 43.84 5.47 -2.38
N LYS A 326 42.96 5.35 -1.39
CA LYS A 326 42.98 4.33 -0.32
C LYS A 326 41.66 3.57 -0.23
N LYS A 327 41.17 3.07 -1.37
CA LYS A 327 39.82 2.51 -1.50
C LYS A 327 39.50 1.41 -0.49
N ILE A 328 40.45 0.52 -0.23
CA ILE A 328 40.26 -0.58 0.73
C ILE A 328 40.13 -0.05 2.16
N GLU A 329 40.93 0.93 2.57
CA GLU A 329 40.92 1.46 3.94
C GLU A 329 39.73 2.39 4.21
N TYR A 330 39.28 3.15 3.20
CA TYR A 330 38.26 4.19 3.35
C TYR A 330 36.86 3.76 2.91
N LEU A 331 36.74 3.06 1.78
CA LEU A 331 35.45 2.58 1.27
C LEU A 331 35.15 1.16 1.76
N GLY A 332 36.18 0.32 1.86
CA GLY A 332 36.06 -1.09 2.27
C GLY A 332 35.24 -1.32 3.55
N PRO A 333 35.44 -0.57 4.65
CA PRO A 333 34.63 -0.73 5.86
C PRO A 333 33.13 -0.53 5.66
N TYR A 334 32.72 0.46 4.85
CA TYR A 334 31.30 0.75 4.58
C TYR A 334 30.72 -0.28 3.60
N THR A 335 31.49 -0.70 2.59
CA THR A 335 31.10 -1.80 1.70
C THR A 335 30.93 -3.11 2.47
N ALA A 336 31.77 -3.39 3.47
CA ALA A 336 31.62 -4.57 4.33
C ALA A 336 30.30 -4.53 5.11
N GLN A 337 29.92 -3.37 5.67
CA GLN A 337 28.62 -3.22 6.34
C GLN A 337 27.46 -3.40 5.37
N GLN A 338 27.55 -2.80 4.17
CA GLN A 338 26.54 -2.96 3.13
C GLN A 338 26.38 -4.42 2.72
N ILE A 339 27.47 -5.15 2.54
CA ILE A 339 27.41 -6.60 2.26
C ILE A 339 26.70 -7.32 3.41
N GLY A 340 27.06 -7.06 4.67
CA GLY A 340 26.44 -7.72 5.82
C GLY A 340 24.94 -7.44 5.97
N VAL A 341 24.52 -6.19 5.85
CA VAL A 341 23.10 -5.82 5.90
C VAL A 341 22.33 -6.48 4.75
N ASN A 342 22.85 -6.43 3.53
CA ASN A 342 22.16 -7.01 2.38
C ASN A 342 22.16 -8.55 2.40
N GLN A 343 23.22 -9.19 2.91
CA GLN A 343 23.24 -10.62 3.16
C GLN A 343 22.15 -11.02 4.16
N TYR A 344 21.98 -10.26 5.23
CA TYR A 344 20.90 -10.49 6.19
C TYR A 344 19.51 -10.26 5.58
N LEU A 345 19.31 -9.14 4.88
CA LEU A 345 18.02 -8.81 4.25
C LEU A 345 17.59 -9.83 3.20
N ALA A 346 18.55 -10.50 2.55
CA ALA A 346 18.31 -11.52 1.54
C ALA A 346 18.54 -12.96 2.03
N GLU A 347 18.79 -13.16 3.33
CA GLU A 347 19.08 -14.46 3.96
C GLU A 347 20.13 -15.29 3.20
N LEU A 348 21.15 -14.62 2.64
CA LEU A 348 22.17 -15.26 1.82
C LEU A 348 23.04 -16.24 2.62
N ASP A 349 23.09 -16.11 3.95
CA ASP A 349 23.76 -17.06 4.83
C ASP A 349 23.05 -18.42 4.93
N GLN A 350 21.76 -18.48 4.57
CA GLN A 350 20.98 -19.70 4.49
C GLN A 350 21.06 -20.36 3.11
N ILE A 351 21.56 -19.65 2.10
CA ILE A 351 21.64 -20.13 0.73
C ILE A 351 22.96 -20.85 0.50
N THR A 352 22.87 -22.10 0.03
CA THR A 352 24.03 -22.86 -0.45
C THR A 352 24.07 -22.77 -1.97
N GLU A 353 25.10 -22.12 -2.52
CA GLU A 353 25.28 -22.01 -3.97
C GLU A 353 25.93 -23.28 -4.53
N HIS A 354 25.29 -23.89 -5.52
CA HIS A 354 25.84 -24.97 -6.34
C HIS A 354 26.09 -24.42 -7.76
N ILE A 355 27.34 -24.13 -8.10
CA ILE A 355 27.70 -23.62 -9.44
C ILE A 355 27.77 -24.80 -10.42
N HIS A 356 26.91 -24.79 -11.44
CA HIS A 356 26.97 -25.74 -12.54
C HIS A 356 27.07 -25.02 -13.89
N ASP A 357 28.12 -25.33 -14.67
CA ASP A 357 28.32 -24.85 -16.04
C ASP A 357 28.06 -26.01 -17.01
N PRO A 358 26.82 -26.17 -17.53
CA PRO A 358 26.48 -27.28 -18.39
C PRO A 358 27.16 -27.12 -19.76
N SER A 359 28.39 -27.60 -19.88
CA SER A 359 29.04 -27.75 -21.17
C SER A 359 28.36 -28.89 -21.93
N ILE A 360 27.76 -28.61 -23.10
CA ILE A 360 27.18 -29.65 -23.97
C ILE A 360 28.33 -30.48 -24.55
N LYS A 361 28.72 -31.53 -23.83
CA LYS A 361 29.67 -32.53 -24.32
C LYS A 361 28.87 -33.62 -25.03
N SER A 362 29.17 -33.84 -26.31
CA SER A 362 28.63 -35.00 -27.02
C SER A 362 29.23 -36.25 -26.38
N ILE A 363 28.40 -37.01 -25.67
CA ILE A 363 28.75 -38.30 -25.08
C ILE A 363 28.26 -39.44 -25.97
N SER A 364 28.98 -40.56 -25.97
CA SER A 364 28.51 -41.76 -26.68
C SER A 364 27.32 -42.39 -25.94
N PRO A 365 26.37 -43.04 -26.62
CA PRO A 365 25.21 -43.66 -25.97
C PRO A 365 25.55 -44.61 -24.83
N ASN A 366 26.69 -45.29 -24.92
CA ASN A 366 27.15 -46.27 -23.92
C ASN A 366 27.68 -45.62 -22.63
N GLN A 367 27.86 -44.30 -22.62
CA GLN A 367 28.34 -43.53 -21.49
C GLN A 367 27.22 -42.72 -20.83
N ILE A 368 25.99 -42.81 -21.34
CA ILE A 368 24.84 -42.05 -20.82
C ILE A 368 24.58 -42.40 -19.35
N ASP A 369 24.53 -43.69 -19.00
CA ASP A 369 24.23 -44.11 -17.63
C ASP A 369 25.27 -43.60 -16.63
N GLN A 370 26.56 -43.76 -16.95
CA GLN A 370 27.65 -43.24 -16.12
C GLN A 370 27.61 -41.71 -16.05
N TYR A 371 27.31 -41.02 -17.16
CA TYR A 371 27.21 -39.57 -17.19
C TYR A 371 26.03 -39.07 -16.33
N ILE A 372 24.91 -39.80 -16.30
CA ILE A 372 23.79 -39.48 -15.43
C ILE A 372 24.18 -39.67 -13.96
N GLU A 373 24.83 -40.79 -13.63
CA GLU A 373 25.28 -41.08 -12.25
C GLU A 373 26.35 -40.07 -11.77
N ASP A 374 27.30 -39.72 -12.64
CA ASP A 374 28.37 -38.75 -12.36
C ASP A 374 27.85 -37.31 -12.17
N ASN A 375 26.63 -37.00 -12.65
CA ASN A 375 26.00 -35.68 -12.53
C ASN A 375 24.64 -35.77 -11.80
N ALA A 376 24.42 -36.81 -11.00
CA ALA A 376 23.14 -37.06 -10.33
C ALA A 376 22.76 -35.91 -9.38
N ASP A 377 23.75 -35.32 -8.69
CA ASP A 377 23.58 -34.14 -7.84
C ASP A 377 22.89 -32.96 -8.55
N VAL A 378 23.12 -32.83 -9.86
CA VAL A 378 22.55 -31.79 -10.71
C VAL A 378 21.28 -32.26 -11.41
N LEU A 379 21.29 -33.47 -11.98
CA LEU A 379 20.15 -34.01 -12.73
C LEU A 379 18.95 -34.32 -11.82
N ASP A 380 19.19 -34.57 -10.53
CA ASP A 380 18.14 -34.69 -9.52
C ASP A 380 17.59 -33.32 -9.08
N GLY A 381 18.35 -32.24 -9.31
CA GLY A 381 18.02 -30.87 -8.87
C GLY A 381 17.49 -29.93 -9.97
N ILE A 382 17.88 -30.12 -11.24
CA ILE A 382 17.53 -29.23 -12.37
C ILE A 382 16.46 -29.86 -13.25
N ARG A 383 15.41 -29.10 -13.55
CA ARG A 383 14.32 -29.51 -14.45
C ARG A 383 14.34 -28.65 -15.72
N VAL A 384 14.08 -29.28 -16.86
CA VAL A 384 13.85 -28.57 -18.13
C VAL A 384 12.33 -28.51 -18.35
N TRP A 385 11.79 -27.29 -18.34
CA TRP A 385 10.38 -27.02 -18.57
C TRP A 385 10.18 -26.38 -19.94
N ASP A 386 9.26 -26.94 -20.73
CA ASP A 386 8.78 -26.36 -21.98
C ASP A 386 7.28 -26.19 -21.88
N TRP A 387 6.89 -24.97 -21.48
CA TRP A 387 5.50 -24.56 -21.29
C TRP A 387 4.66 -24.75 -22.56
N GLU A 388 5.21 -24.43 -23.75
CA GLU A 388 4.48 -24.56 -25.02
C GLU A 388 4.24 -26.02 -25.38
N ALA A 389 5.24 -26.89 -25.18
CA ALA A 389 5.11 -28.32 -25.43
C ALA A 389 4.16 -29.00 -24.43
N ALA A 390 4.15 -28.59 -23.17
CA ALA A 390 3.20 -29.04 -22.17
C ALA A 390 1.77 -28.68 -22.57
N PHE A 391 1.55 -27.39 -22.88
CA PHE A 391 0.26 -26.88 -23.31
C PHE A 391 -0.27 -27.60 -24.57
N ALA A 392 0.59 -27.80 -25.57
CA ALA A 392 0.22 -28.50 -26.80
C ALA A 392 -0.25 -29.94 -26.58
N LYS A 393 0.26 -30.63 -25.55
CA LYS A 393 -0.19 -31.99 -25.20
C LYS A 393 -1.46 -32.00 -24.36
N LEU A 394 -1.64 -31.03 -23.48
CA LEU A 394 -2.79 -30.96 -22.58
C LEU A 394 -4.06 -30.49 -23.31
N LYS A 395 -3.91 -29.53 -24.24
CA LYS A 395 -5.03 -28.82 -24.91
C LYS A 395 -6.06 -29.71 -25.60
N PRO A 396 -5.70 -30.76 -26.35
CA PRO A 396 -6.67 -31.58 -27.06
C PRO A 396 -7.68 -32.29 -26.15
N GLU A 397 -7.31 -32.55 -24.90
CA GLU A 397 -8.14 -33.30 -23.95
C GLU A 397 -9.06 -32.38 -23.15
N ILE A 398 -8.53 -31.26 -22.67
CA ILE A 398 -9.28 -30.28 -21.88
C ILE A 398 -10.18 -29.42 -22.76
N GLY A 399 -9.73 -29.09 -23.98
CA GLY A 399 -10.52 -28.37 -24.99
C GLY A 399 -11.77 -29.12 -25.48
N LEU A 400 -12.00 -30.36 -25.02
CA LEU A 400 -13.26 -31.09 -25.21
C LEU A 400 -14.36 -30.66 -24.23
N ILE A 401 -14.01 -30.00 -23.13
CA ILE A 401 -14.97 -29.47 -22.16
C ILE A 401 -15.29 -28.02 -22.58
N PRO A 402 -16.47 -27.75 -23.16
CA PRO A 402 -16.75 -26.48 -23.83
C PRO A 402 -16.86 -25.27 -22.89
N TYR A 403 -16.84 -25.49 -21.58
CA TYR A 403 -17.01 -24.49 -20.54
C TYR A 403 -15.83 -24.43 -19.57
N VAL A 404 -14.72 -25.06 -19.90
CA VAL A 404 -13.48 -25.00 -19.11
C VAL A 404 -12.35 -24.54 -20.03
N ASN A 405 -11.53 -23.64 -19.53
CA ASN A 405 -10.33 -23.18 -20.21
C ASN A 405 -9.08 -23.45 -19.37
N PHE A 406 -7.92 -23.37 -20.01
CA PHE A 406 -6.64 -23.35 -19.33
C PHE A 406 -6.31 -21.95 -18.85
N GLU A 407 -5.85 -21.88 -17.61
CA GLU A 407 -5.20 -20.68 -17.08
C GLU A 407 -3.68 -20.86 -17.15
N ASP A 408 -3.14 -21.89 -16.49
CA ASP A 408 -1.72 -22.21 -16.53
C ASP A 408 -1.43 -23.72 -16.63
N ASN A 409 -0.16 -24.08 -16.80
CA ASN A 409 0.33 -25.44 -16.68
C ASN A 409 1.56 -25.50 -15.77
N ASP A 410 1.64 -26.59 -15.01
CA ASP A 410 2.68 -26.81 -14.01
C ASP A 410 3.23 -28.24 -14.02
N ILE A 411 4.29 -28.46 -13.23
CA ILE A 411 4.80 -29.80 -12.93
C ILE A 411 4.59 -30.11 -11.45
N LEU A 412 3.80 -31.13 -11.18
CA LEU A 412 3.62 -31.69 -9.84
C LEU A 412 4.45 -32.97 -9.67
N ARG A 413 4.85 -33.23 -8.43
CA ARG A 413 5.50 -34.49 -8.04
C ARG A 413 4.65 -35.19 -6.99
N PHE A 414 4.20 -36.39 -7.32
CA PHE A 414 3.52 -37.30 -6.40
C PHE A 414 4.23 -38.64 -6.42
N ASP A 415 4.52 -39.21 -5.25
CA ASP A 415 5.17 -40.53 -5.11
C ASP A 415 6.40 -40.71 -6.01
N ASP A 416 7.31 -39.73 -5.98
CA ASP A 416 8.54 -39.71 -6.80
C ASP A 416 8.33 -39.73 -8.32
N LYS A 417 7.11 -39.47 -8.78
CA LYS A 417 6.75 -39.37 -10.19
C LYS A 417 6.32 -37.95 -10.55
N LEU A 418 6.72 -37.51 -11.74
CA LEU A 418 6.40 -36.19 -12.27
C LEU A 418 5.14 -36.26 -13.15
N TYR A 419 4.26 -35.29 -12.94
CA TYR A 419 3.04 -35.11 -13.70
C TYR A 419 2.99 -33.67 -14.22
N TRP A 420 2.62 -33.50 -15.47
CA TRP A 420 2.21 -32.19 -15.99
C TRP A 420 0.75 -31.98 -15.60
N THR A 421 0.47 -30.86 -14.97
CA THR A 421 -0.87 -30.45 -14.56
C THR A 421 -1.30 -29.22 -15.34
N ALA A 422 -2.62 -28.99 -15.39
CA ALA A 422 -3.20 -27.77 -15.90
C ALA A 422 -4.08 -27.13 -14.84
N SER A 423 -3.82 -25.86 -14.53
CA SER A 423 -4.79 -25.01 -13.83
C SER A 423 -5.94 -24.71 -14.80
N MET A 424 -7.16 -24.87 -14.30
CA MET A 424 -8.37 -24.78 -15.09
C MET A 424 -9.32 -23.78 -14.47
N ALA A 425 -10.01 -23.04 -15.33
CA ALA A 425 -11.09 -22.16 -14.93
C ALA A 425 -12.37 -22.45 -15.70
N PRO A 426 -13.54 -22.34 -15.05
CA PRO A 426 -14.81 -22.29 -15.75
C PRO A 426 -14.87 -21.02 -16.62
N ILE A 427 -15.37 -21.15 -17.84
CA ILE A 427 -15.64 -20.04 -18.76
C ILE A 427 -17.07 -20.11 -19.26
N LEU A 428 -17.62 -18.96 -19.65
CA LEU A 428 -18.92 -18.93 -20.32
C LEU A 428 -18.77 -19.34 -21.79
N PRO A 429 -19.43 -20.41 -22.26
CA PRO A 429 -19.36 -20.80 -23.67
C PRO A 429 -19.94 -19.72 -24.58
N SER A 430 -19.32 -19.52 -25.75
CA SER A 430 -19.76 -18.51 -26.72
C SER A 430 -21.17 -18.75 -27.29
N SER A 431 -21.75 -19.94 -27.06
CA SER A 431 -23.11 -20.29 -27.44
C SER A 431 -24.19 -19.74 -26.49
N VAL A 432 -23.82 -19.25 -25.31
CA VAL A 432 -24.78 -18.68 -24.35
C VAL A 432 -25.26 -17.33 -24.86
N SER A 433 -26.58 -17.15 -24.91
CA SER A 433 -27.18 -15.87 -25.31
C SER A 433 -27.07 -14.83 -24.19
N LEU A 434 -26.94 -13.55 -24.56
CA LEU A 434 -26.80 -12.42 -23.63
C LEU A 434 -27.91 -12.38 -22.56
N GLU A 435 -29.15 -12.72 -22.94
CA GLU A 435 -30.30 -12.76 -22.02
C GLU A 435 -30.20 -13.82 -20.93
N ASN A 436 -29.39 -14.87 -21.14
CA ASN A 436 -29.19 -15.97 -20.20
C ASN A 436 -27.83 -15.90 -19.49
N GLN A 437 -27.00 -14.91 -19.82
CA GLN A 437 -25.61 -14.80 -19.35
C GLN A 437 -25.52 -14.83 -17.83
N TRP A 438 -26.24 -13.91 -17.16
CA TRP A 438 -26.25 -13.81 -15.68
C TRP A 438 -26.61 -15.14 -15.01
N TYR A 439 -27.68 -15.81 -15.46
CA TYR A 439 -28.09 -17.09 -14.88
C TYR A 439 -27.00 -18.16 -15.03
N ASN A 440 -26.35 -18.20 -16.19
CA ASN A 440 -25.34 -19.20 -16.51
C ASN A 440 -24.03 -18.98 -15.73
N GLU A 441 -23.54 -17.73 -15.65
CA GLU A 441 -22.32 -17.38 -14.92
C GLU A 441 -22.45 -17.67 -13.42
N HIS A 442 -23.62 -17.44 -12.85
CA HIS A 442 -23.80 -17.54 -11.39
C HIS A 442 -24.34 -18.88 -10.90
N LEU A 443 -25.14 -19.60 -11.69
CA LEU A 443 -25.88 -20.78 -11.21
C LEU A 443 -25.56 -22.08 -11.98
N VAL A 444 -24.90 -22.01 -13.15
CA VAL A 444 -24.67 -23.19 -14.02
C VAL A 444 -23.19 -23.52 -14.15
N TYR A 445 -22.37 -22.57 -14.59
CA TYR A 445 -20.93 -22.72 -14.81
C TYR A 445 -20.16 -22.34 -13.54
N THR A 446 -20.37 -23.10 -12.48
CA THR A 446 -19.94 -22.75 -11.12
C THR A 446 -18.60 -23.36 -10.70
N HIS A 447 -18.14 -24.42 -11.36
CA HIS A 447 -16.99 -25.20 -10.90
C HIS A 447 -16.26 -25.87 -12.07
N VAL A 448 -15.03 -26.30 -11.81
CA VAL A 448 -14.32 -27.26 -12.66
C VAL A 448 -14.61 -28.68 -12.17
N PRO A 449 -15.02 -29.60 -13.04
CA PRO A 449 -15.45 -30.93 -12.61
C PRO A 449 -14.29 -31.83 -12.14
N ASN A 450 -13.13 -31.77 -12.79
CA ASN A 450 -11.93 -32.51 -12.41
C ASN A 450 -10.67 -31.75 -12.83
N GLY A 451 -9.63 -31.74 -11.98
CA GLY A 451 -8.27 -31.36 -12.38
C GLY A 451 -7.63 -32.40 -13.31
N PHE A 452 -6.65 -31.97 -14.12
CA PHE A 452 -6.04 -32.80 -15.17
C PHE A 452 -4.55 -33.03 -14.95
N LEU A 453 -4.11 -34.29 -15.08
CA LEU A 453 -2.72 -34.71 -14.98
C LEU A 453 -2.29 -35.59 -16.15
N THR A 454 -1.04 -35.48 -16.57
CA THR A 454 -0.41 -36.39 -17.56
C THR A 454 1.06 -36.61 -17.26
N ASP A 455 1.55 -37.85 -17.44
CA ASP A 455 2.97 -38.20 -17.38
C ASP A 455 3.56 -38.48 -18.79
N GLY A 456 2.86 -38.00 -19.83
CA GLY A 456 3.02 -38.45 -21.21
C GLY A 456 1.87 -39.36 -21.67
N LYS A 457 1.05 -39.86 -20.73
CA LYS A 457 -0.28 -40.43 -20.96
C LYS A 457 -1.28 -39.81 -19.98
N ILE A 458 -2.56 -39.79 -20.35
CA ILE A 458 -3.62 -39.33 -19.46
C ILE A 458 -3.67 -40.24 -18.23
N VAL A 459 -3.65 -39.63 -17.05
CA VAL A 459 -3.71 -40.31 -15.77
C VAL A 459 -5.09 -40.07 -15.17
N ASP A 460 -5.69 -41.08 -14.56
CA ASP A 460 -6.91 -40.90 -13.78
C ASP A 460 -6.56 -40.16 -12.47
N SER A 461 -6.93 -38.88 -12.39
CA SER A 461 -6.64 -38.05 -11.22
C SER A 461 -7.31 -38.56 -9.94
N SER A 462 -8.30 -39.46 -10.03
CA SER A 462 -8.92 -40.08 -8.85
C SER A 462 -8.01 -41.05 -8.09
N GLU A 463 -6.92 -41.51 -8.71
CA GLU A 463 -5.89 -42.31 -8.01
C GLU A 463 -5.04 -41.45 -7.07
N LEU A 464 -5.02 -40.13 -7.26
CA LEU A 464 -4.16 -39.18 -6.53
C LEU A 464 -4.97 -38.19 -5.67
N PHE A 465 -6.15 -37.77 -6.14
CA PHE A 465 -7.01 -36.80 -5.49
C PHE A 465 -8.42 -37.36 -5.32
N GLU A 466 -8.88 -37.52 -4.08
CA GLU A 466 -10.27 -37.90 -3.79
C GLU A 466 -11.21 -36.71 -4.08
N GLN A 467 -10.85 -35.50 -3.61
CA GLN A 467 -11.52 -34.24 -3.94
C GLN A 467 -11.02 -33.69 -5.28
N ARG A 468 -11.88 -33.71 -6.30
CA ARG A 468 -11.52 -33.31 -7.68
C ARG A 468 -12.24 -32.09 -8.22
N GLN A 469 -13.36 -31.72 -7.59
CA GLN A 469 -14.12 -30.54 -7.98
C GLN A 469 -13.46 -29.29 -7.42
N ILE A 470 -13.35 -28.27 -8.27
CA ILE A 470 -12.75 -26.98 -7.93
C ILE A 470 -13.85 -25.93 -7.98
N TYR A 471 -14.25 -25.48 -6.80
CA TYR A 471 -15.15 -24.34 -6.59
C TYR A 471 -14.36 -23.07 -6.23
N TYR A 472 -13.15 -23.23 -5.70
CA TYR A 472 -12.18 -22.17 -5.40
C TYR A 472 -10.87 -22.50 -6.14
N GLY A 473 -10.41 -21.60 -7.01
CA GLY A 473 -9.34 -21.85 -7.98
C GLY A 473 -8.79 -20.56 -8.56
N GLU A 474 -8.26 -20.60 -9.77
CA GLU A 474 -7.67 -19.42 -10.42
C GLU A 474 -8.45 -19.07 -11.69
N GLY A 475 -8.68 -17.78 -11.93
CA GLY A 475 -9.10 -17.23 -13.22
C GLY A 475 -10.51 -17.59 -13.73
N GLY A 476 -10.74 -17.27 -15.00
CA GLY A 476 -12.00 -17.52 -15.74
C GLY A 476 -13.25 -16.88 -15.12
N LEU A 477 -14.20 -17.68 -14.63
CA LEU A 477 -15.39 -17.17 -13.93
C LEU A 477 -15.17 -17.11 -12.41
N LEU A 478 -14.05 -17.64 -11.89
CA LEU A 478 -13.77 -17.64 -10.44
C LEU A 478 -13.30 -16.26 -9.96
N ASP A 479 -12.55 -15.54 -10.79
CA ASP A 479 -12.09 -14.15 -10.56
C ASP A 479 -13.15 -13.12 -10.97
N GLN A 480 -13.93 -13.43 -12.02
CA GLN A 480 -14.88 -12.47 -12.58
C GLN A 480 -16.19 -12.37 -11.79
N THR A 481 -16.60 -13.45 -11.12
CA THR A 481 -17.97 -13.54 -10.63
C THR A 481 -18.15 -14.40 -9.37
N TRP A 482 -19.22 -14.13 -8.64
CA TRP A 482 -19.70 -15.02 -7.59
C TRP A 482 -20.56 -16.13 -8.20
N SER A 483 -20.74 -17.24 -7.48
CA SER A 483 -21.73 -18.26 -7.85
C SER A 483 -22.58 -18.65 -6.66
N GLY A 484 -23.76 -19.20 -6.88
CA GLY A 484 -24.64 -19.52 -5.78
C GLY A 484 -25.79 -20.43 -6.14
N TYR A 485 -26.71 -20.57 -5.20
CA TYR A 485 -27.92 -21.34 -5.40
C TYR A 485 -28.99 -20.99 -4.38
N PRO A 486 -30.28 -21.12 -4.73
CA PRO A 486 -31.35 -20.96 -3.76
C PRO A 486 -31.35 -22.14 -2.78
N THR A 487 -31.54 -21.85 -1.49
CA THR A 487 -31.47 -22.87 -0.43
C THR A 487 -32.60 -23.90 -0.49
N ASP A 488 -33.65 -23.64 -1.27
CA ASP A 488 -34.78 -24.54 -1.50
C ASP A 488 -34.67 -25.37 -2.80
N ARG A 489 -33.51 -25.42 -3.46
CA ARG A 489 -33.29 -26.11 -4.77
C ARG A 489 -33.64 -27.61 -4.82
N GLY A 490 -33.90 -28.25 -3.69
CA GLY A 490 -34.25 -29.68 -3.62
C GLY A 490 -33.16 -30.58 -4.18
N SER A 491 -33.53 -31.70 -4.81
CA SER A 491 -32.58 -32.66 -5.40
C SER A 491 -32.16 -32.33 -6.84
N THR A 492 -32.70 -31.27 -7.43
CA THR A 492 -32.42 -30.89 -8.82
C THR A 492 -31.50 -29.68 -8.83
N THR A 493 -30.29 -29.88 -9.31
CA THR A 493 -29.27 -28.84 -9.45
C THR A 493 -29.31 -28.19 -10.84
N ALA A 494 -29.01 -26.90 -10.89
CA ALA A 494 -28.75 -26.17 -12.12
C ALA A 494 -27.28 -26.28 -12.57
N GLU A 495 -26.40 -26.70 -11.67
CA GLU A 495 -24.98 -26.85 -11.96
C GLU A 495 -24.75 -28.00 -12.95
N LEU A 496 -23.67 -27.91 -13.73
CA LEU A 496 -23.37 -28.90 -14.75
C LEU A 496 -23.03 -30.27 -14.18
N ASN A 497 -23.19 -31.29 -15.03
CA ASN A 497 -22.89 -32.69 -14.73
C ASN A 497 -23.65 -33.27 -13.52
N GLY A 498 -24.75 -32.64 -13.11
CA GLY A 498 -25.51 -33.06 -11.93
C GLY A 498 -24.78 -32.81 -10.62
N ALA A 499 -23.73 -31.98 -10.62
CA ALA A 499 -23.04 -31.55 -9.42
C ALA A 499 -23.96 -30.71 -8.53
N SER A 500 -23.77 -30.77 -7.22
CA SER A 500 -24.47 -29.91 -6.27
C SER A 500 -23.50 -29.60 -5.15
N TYR A 501 -23.05 -28.36 -5.07
CA TYR A 501 -22.16 -27.95 -3.98
C TYR A 501 -22.82 -28.15 -2.62
N ASP A 502 -22.25 -28.97 -1.75
CA ASP A 502 -22.78 -29.23 -0.40
C ASP A 502 -21.78 -28.91 0.73
N GLY A 503 -20.71 -28.21 0.37
CA GLY A 503 -19.67 -27.75 1.29
C GLY A 503 -20.05 -26.55 2.14
N MET A 504 -19.06 -26.06 2.91
CA MET A 504 -19.24 -24.99 3.90
C MET A 504 -18.78 -23.61 3.41
N GLY A 505 -18.15 -23.52 2.25
CA GLY A 505 -17.66 -22.27 1.66
C GLY A 505 -18.81 -21.35 1.22
N GLY A 506 -18.58 -20.04 1.30
CA GLY A 506 -19.55 -19.01 0.95
C GLY A 506 -20.45 -18.60 2.12
N LEU A 507 -21.52 -17.86 1.81
CA LEU A 507 -22.43 -17.27 2.79
C LEU A 507 -23.88 -17.37 2.34
N GLU A 508 -24.76 -17.79 3.25
CA GLU A 508 -26.20 -17.69 3.06
C GLU A 508 -26.70 -16.27 3.34
N ILE A 509 -27.36 -15.64 2.37
CA ILE A 509 -27.96 -14.31 2.51
C ILE A 509 -29.47 -14.35 2.27
N ALA A 510 -30.22 -13.78 3.23
CA ALA A 510 -31.66 -13.66 3.14
C ALA A 510 -32.11 -12.28 2.63
N PRO A 511 -33.31 -12.17 2.02
CA PRO A 511 -33.95 -10.89 1.78
C PRO A 511 -34.09 -10.03 3.06
N PRO A 512 -33.90 -8.70 3.01
CA PRO A 512 -33.64 -7.88 1.82
C PRO A 512 -32.16 -7.74 1.47
N ILE A 513 -31.23 -8.33 2.23
CA ILE A 513 -29.78 -8.20 1.98
C ILE A 513 -29.41 -8.82 0.63
N SER A 514 -29.99 -9.99 0.30
CA SER A 514 -29.80 -10.61 -1.01
C SER A 514 -30.21 -9.69 -2.17
N TRP A 515 -31.27 -8.89 -2.02
CA TRP A 515 -31.71 -7.95 -3.06
C TRP A 515 -30.77 -6.75 -3.23
N LEU A 516 -30.11 -6.33 -2.15
CA LEU A 516 -29.14 -5.23 -2.19
C LEU A 516 -27.78 -5.70 -2.72
N PHE A 517 -27.42 -6.96 -2.46
CA PHE A 517 -26.25 -7.60 -3.04
C PHE A 517 -26.43 -7.83 -4.54
N GLU A 518 -27.55 -8.44 -4.93
CA GLU A 518 -27.87 -8.77 -6.31
C GLU A 518 -29.37 -8.56 -6.59
N PRO A 519 -29.74 -7.46 -7.28
CA PRO A 519 -31.14 -7.11 -7.56
C PRO A 519 -31.92 -8.19 -8.33
N ASN A 520 -31.27 -9.04 -9.13
CA ASN A 520 -31.95 -10.12 -9.84
C ASN A 520 -32.59 -11.15 -8.88
N PHE A 521 -32.08 -11.30 -7.66
CA PHE A 521 -32.71 -12.14 -6.64
C PHE A 521 -34.07 -11.62 -6.19
N MET A 522 -34.31 -10.31 -6.25
CA MET A 522 -35.63 -9.75 -5.93
C MET A 522 -36.73 -10.26 -6.87
N ILE A 523 -36.39 -10.58 -8.12
CA ILE A 523 -37.35 -11.05 -9.12
C ILE A 523 -37.39 -12.57 -9.15
N SER A 524 -36.23 -13.22 -9.16
CA SER A 524 -36.11 -14.68 -9.35
C SER A 524 -36.36 -15.45 -8.05
N PHE A 525 -35.94 -14.91 -6.90
CA PHE A 525 -35.99 -15.57 -5.60
C PHE A 525 -36.45 -14.60 -4.49
N PRO A 526 -37.63 -13.97 -4.62
CA PRO A 526 -38.05 -12.87 -3.75
C PRO A 526 -38.13 -13.24 -2.26
N GLY A 527 -38.46 -14.49 -1.93
CA GLY A 527 -38.65 -14.96 -0.57
C GLY A 527 -37.66 -16.02 -0.09
N THR A 528 -36.71 -16.41 -0.95
CA THR A 528 -35.82 -17.54 -0.69
C THR A 528 -34.40 -17.03 -0.40
N PRO A 529 -33.76 -17.47 0.70
CA PRO A 529 -32.34 -17.23 0.91
C PRO A 529 -31.48 -17.83 -0.20
N ILE A 530 -30.38 -17.18 -0.52
CA ILE A 530 -29.42 -17.66 -1.51
C ILE A 530 -28.09 -17.95 -0.81
N HIS A 531 -27.54 -19.14 -1.05
CA HIS A 531 -26.15 -19.43 -0.70
C HIS A 531 -25.25 -18.88 -1.80
N VAL A 532 -24.30 -18.03 -1.43
CA VAL A 532 -23.40 -17.34 -2.37
C VAL A 532 -21.95 -17.67 -2.03
N MET A 533 -21.26 -18.30 -2.97
CA MET A 533 -19.81 -18.49 -2.97
C MET A 533 -19.16 -17.26 -3.61
N ARG A 534 -18.31 -16.58 -2.84
CA ARG A 534 -17.60 -15.34 -3.23
C ARG A 534 -16.10 -15.52 -3.01
N TYR A 535 -15.31 -14.62 -3.60
CA TYR A 535 -13.84 -14.68 -3.53
C TYR A 535 -13.37 -16.09 -3.87
N LYS A 536 -13.79 -16.54 -5.05
CA LYS A 536 -13.55 -17.90 -5.53
C LYS A 536 -12.18 -18.04 -6.16
N ASP A 537 -11.70 -16.95 -6.75
CA ASP A 537 -10.29 -16.83 -7.06
C ASP A 537 -9.44 -16.83 -5.79
N VAL A 538 -8.43 -17.70 -5.74
CA VAL A 538 -7.60 -17.91 -4.55
C VAL A 538 -6.72 -16.71 -4.26
N ASN A 539 -6.25 -15.99 -5.26
CA ASN A 539 -5.42 -14.80 -5.06
C ASN A 539 -6.28 -13.64 -4.56
N ASP A 540 -7.45 -13.39 -5.16
CA ASP A 540 -8.41 -12.39 -4.66
C ASP A 540 -8.84 -12.66 -3.21
N ARG A 541 -9.05 -13.95 -2.89
CA ARG A 541 -9.43 -14.40 -1.55
C ARG A 541 -8.31 -14.14 -0.54
N MET A 542 -7.08 -14.50 -0.89
CA MET A 542 -5.93 -14.28 -0.04
C MET A 542 -5.62 -12.79 0.12
N GLU A 543 -5.73 -11.98 -0.94
CA GLU A 543 -5.59 -10.52 -0.86
C GLU A 543 -6.64 -9.88 0.05
N THR A 544 -7.88 -10.35 -0.03
CA THR A 544 -8.99 -9.84 0.80
C THR A 544 -8.79 -10.14 2.30
N LEU A 545 -8.33 -11.34 2.64
CA LEU A 545 -8.24 -11.82 4.03
C LEU A 545 -6.88 -11.58 4.67
N TYR A 546 -5.83 -11.59 3.85
CA TYR A 546 -4.45 -11.44 4.24
C TYR A 546 -3.76 -10.34 3.41
N PRO A 547 -4.26 -9.09 3.47
CA PRO A 547 -3.78 -7.95 2.65
C PRO A 547 -2.37 -7.45 3.02
N TYR A 548 -1.70 -8.15 3.93
CA TYR A 548 -0.37 -7.83 4.41
C TYR A 548 0.73 -8.61 3.67
N PHE A 549 0.37 -9.58 2.83
CA PHE A 549 1.29 -10.22 1.91
C PHE A 549 1.23 -9.59 0.51
N LEU A 550 2.25 -9.86 -0.28
CA LEU A 550 2.32 -9.51 -1.70
C LEU A 550 1.77 -10.66 -2.52
N TYR A 551 0.88 -10.36 -3.46
CA TYR A 551 0.31 -11.32 -4.43
C TYR A 551 0.69 -10.98 -5.88
N ASP A 552 1.25 -9.80 -6.11
CA ASP A 552 1.89 -9.40 -7.37
C ASP A 552 3.34 -8.98 -7.07
N LEU A 553 4.28 -9.58 -7.79
CA LEU A 553 5.68 -9.17 -7.81
C LEU A 553 6.10 -8.83 -9.24
N PHE A 554 6.52 -7.58 -9.42
CA PHE A 554 7.04 -7.06 -10.69
C PHE A 554 6.01 -7.02 -11.84
N GLY A 555 4.74 -6.80 -11.52
CA GLY A 555 3.63 -6.76 -12.48
C GLY A 555 3.21 -8.15 -12.94
N LYS A 556 3.46 -9.16 -12.10
CA LYS A 556 3.11 -10.54 -12.31
C LYS A 556 2.53 -11.11 -11.03
N GLU A 557 1.39 -11.76 -11.17
CA GLU A 557 0.75 -12.51 -10.11
C GLU A 557 1.66 -13.65 -9.62
N LEU A 558 1.61 -13.90 -8.31
CA LEU A 558 2.31 -15.01 -7.71
C LEU A 558 1.60 -16.31 -8.05
N ASP A 559 2.40 -17.24 -8.54
CA ASP A 559 1.94 -18.56 -8.91
C ASP A 559 1.52 -19.37 -7.67
N SER A 560 0.41 -20.11 -7.78
CA SER A 560 -0.12 -20.94 -6.70
C SER A 560 -0.15 -22.41 -7.11
N LEU A 561 0.36 -23.27 -6.23
CA LEU A 561 0.64 -24.66 -6.61
C LEU A 561 -0.45 -25.60 -6.10
N PRO A 562 -1.06 -26.44 -6.94
CA PRO A 562 -2.02 -27.43 -6.47
C PRO A 562 -1.31 -28.56 -5.71
N VAL A 563 -1.76 -28.82 -4.47
CA VAL A 563 -1.22 -29.85 -3.57
C VAL A 563 -2.35 -30.66 -2.94
N THR A 564 -2.02 -31.81 -2.35
CA THR A 564 -3.00 -32.66 -1.65
C THR A 564 -2.39 -33.33 -0.43
N ASP A 565 -3.23 -33.58 0.57
CA ASP A 565 -2.93 -34.44 1.72
C ASP A 565 -3.34 -35.91 1.50
N GLY A 566 -3.75 -36.26 0.27
CA GLY A 566 -4.27 -37.57 -0.12
C GLY A 566 -5.79 -37.70 0.01
N LYS A 567 -6.48 -36.69 0.55
CA LYS A 567 -7.94 -36.64 0.65
C LYS A 567 -8.49 -35.36 0.01
N ASN A 568 -8.04 -34.22 0.52
CA ASN A 568 -8.47 -32.91 0.06
C ASN A 568 -7.42 -32.34 -0.90
N THR A 569 -7.86 -31.41 -1.74
CA THR A 569 -7.00 -30.71 -2.68
C THR A 569 -6.94 -29.25 -2.28
N TYR A 570 -5.75 -28.66 -2.34
CA TYR A 570 -5.48 -27.30 -1.91
C TYR A 570 -4.67 -26.54 -2.95
N TRP A 571 -4.81 -25.22 -2.96
CA TRP A 571 -3.85 -24.30 -3.56
C TRP A 571 -2.84 -23.87 -2.51
N LEU A 572 -1.56 -24.06 -2.80
CA LEU A 572 -0.44 -23.62 -1.99
C LEU A 572 -0.01 -22.23 -2.47
N VAL A 573 -0.47 -21.20 -1.77
CA VAL A 573 -0.19 -19.79 -2.08
C VAL A 573 1.04 -19.33 -1.29
N PRO A 574 2.10 -18.81 -1.92
CA PRO A 574 3.26 -18.28 -1.22
C PRO A 574 2.90 -17.01 -0.43
N LEU A 575 3.31 -16.96 0.84
CA LEU A 575 3.11 -15.78 1.70
C LEU A 575 4.40 -14.97 1.73
N ILE A 576 4.48 -13.98 0.86
CA ILE A 576 5.66 -13.12 0.74
C ILE A 576 5.35 -11.76 1.36
N ILE A 577 6.21 -11.29 2.26
CA ILE A 577 6.19 -9.90 2.73
C ILE A 577 7.21 -9.08 1.95
N GLY A 578 6.92 -7.79 1.77
CA GLY A 578 7.88 -6.88 1.16
C GLY A 578 7.85 -5.48 1.75
N PHE A 579 9.05 -4.95 1.98
CA PHE A 579 9.24 -3.62 2.55
C PHE A 579 10.31 -2.84 1.83
N ASP A 580 10.08 -1.53 1.78
CA ASP A 580 11.08 -0.57 1.39
C ASP A 580 12.14 -0.40 2.49
N SER A 581 13.41 -0.45 2.11
CA SER A 581 14.55 -0.35 3.02
C SER A 581 15.26 1.01 2.93
N ARG A 582 14.65 2.03 2.31
CA ARG A 582 15.23 3.38 2.17
C ARG A 582 15.63 4.04 3.49
N ASP A 583 14.95 3.67 4.58
CA ASP A 583 15.22 4.14 5.95
C ASP A 583 16.14 3.20 6.75
N VAL A 584 16.73 2.18 6.10
CA VAL A 584 17.66 1.20 6.71
C VAL A 584 19.11 1.53 6.31
N PRO A 585 19.99 1.92 7.26
CA PRO A 585 21.40 2.15 6.97
C PRO A 585 22.08 0.99 6.25
N TRP A 586 22.84 1.32 5.18
CA TRP A 586 23.59 0.37 4.36
C TRP A 586 22.74 -0.66 3.58
N SER A 587 21.42 -0.45 3.45
CA SER A 587 20.58 -1.27 2.58
C SER A 587 20.86 -1.03 1.09
N ALA A 588 21.42 0.13 0.73
CA ALA A 588 21.62 0.58 -0.65
C ALA A 588 20.34 0.54 -1.51
N GLY A 589 19.16 0.64 -0.87
CA GLY A 589 17.86 0.68 -1.54
C GLY A 589 17.34 -0.68 -2.02
N ASN A 590 17.99 -1.78 -1.67
CA ASN A 590 17.48 -3.11 -1.99
C ASN A 590 16.24 -3.43 -1.16
N PRO A 591 15.12 -3.86 -1.78
CA PRO A 591 13.91 -4.17 -1.02
C PRO A 591 14.17 -5.34 -0.07
N TYR A 592 13.48 -5.33 1.07
CA TYR A 592 13.37 -6.53 1.90
C TYR A 592 12.21 -7.36 1.36
N LEU A 593 12.48 -8.59 0.93
CA LEU A 593 11.47 -9.55 0.49
C LEU A 593 11.71 -10.85 1.25
N ARG A 594 10.66 -11.41 1.86
CA ARG A 594 10.81 -12.66 2.60
C ARG A 594 9.59 -13.56 2.41
N LEU A 595 9.86 -14.83 2.13
CA LEU A 595 8.85 -15.88 2.16
C LEU A 595 8.66 -16.31 3.61
N VAL A 596 7.54 -15.93 4.22
CA VAL A 596 7.27 -16.25 5.64
C VAL A 596 6.55 -17.59 5.80
N GLY A 597 6.06 -18.16 4.70
CA GLY A 597 5.28 -19.38 4.74
C GLY A 597 4.39 -19.56 3.52
N TYR A 598 3.37 -20.39 3.69
CA TYR A 598 2.40 -20.72 2.64
C TYR A 598 0.98 -20.73 3.21
N GLY A 599 0.01 -20.28 2.43
CA GLY A 599 -1.41 -20.50 2.66
C GLY A 599 -1.87 -21.72 1.89
N LEU A 600 -2.58 -22.63 2.54
CA LEU A 600 -3.32 -23.71 1.89
C LEU A 600 -4.78 -23.29 1.76
N VAL A 601 -5.27 -23.12 0.54
CA VAL A 601 -6.67 -22.80 0.24
C VAL A 601 -7.36 -24.04 -0.30
N ASP A 602 -8.35 -24.57 0.42
CA ASP A 602 -9.10 -25.75 -0.02
C ASP A 602 -9.87 -25.47 -1.31
N THR A 603 -9.76 -26.35 -2.32
CA THR A 603 -10.37 -26.14 -3.64
C THR A 603 -11.89 -26.22 -3.65
N TYR A 604 -12.50 -26.80 -2.61
CA TYR A 604 -13.94 -27.06 -2.53
C TYR A 604 -14.63 -26.05 -1.61
N ASP A 605 -14.12 -25.85 -0.39
CA ASP A 605 -14.69 -24.95 0.62
C ASP A 605 -14.01 -23.58 0.69
N GLY A 606 -12.83 -23.41 0.10
CA GLY A 606 -12.06 -22.17 0.21
C GLY A 606 -11.52 -21.92 1.62
N ASN A 607 -11.51 -22.91 2.50
CA ASN A 607 -10.94 -22.79 3.83
C ASN A 607 -9.44 -22.56 3.75
N ILE A 608 -8.90 -21.69 4.60
CA ILE A 608 -7.49 -21.29 4.56
C ILE A 608 -6.76 -21.79 5.80
N GLN A 609 -5.66 -22.50 5.59
CA GLN A 609 -4.71 -22.86 6.64
C GLN A 609 -3.36 -22.22 6.37
N LEU A 610 -2.79 -21.52 7.35
CA LEU A 610 -1.47 -20.93 7.23
C LEU A 610 -0.40 -21.89 7.75
N ILE A 611 0.63 -22.11 6.95
CA ILE A 611 1.87 -22.81 7.30
C ILE A 611 2.96 -21.75 7.42
N LYS A 612 3.49 -21.55 8.62
CA LYS A 612 4.52 -20.54 8.89
C LYS A 612 5.92 -21.16 8.92
N HIS A 613 6.91 -20.42 8.45
CA HIS A 613 8.31 -20.70 8.72
C HIS A 613 8.65 -20.24 10.14
N GLY A 614 9.36 -21.06 10.92
CA GLY A 614 9.38 -20.97 12.39
C GLY A 614 10.24 -19.86 13.03
N ASP A 615 11.11 -19.19 12.24
CA ASP A 615 12.22 -18.39 12.79
C ASP A 615 12.27 -16.93 12.28
N ASP A 616 11.19 -16.41 11.70
CA ASP A 616 11.10 -15.00 11.30
C ASP A 616 10.57 -14.11 12.45
N PHE A 617 10.97 -12.83 12.45
CA PHE A 617 10.37 -11.80 13.29
C PHE A 617 8.99 -11.35 12.81
N PHE A 618 8.61 -11.67 11.56
CA PHE A 618 7.30 -11.38 10.96
C PHE A 618 6.21 -12.43 11.21
#